data_AF-A0A7Y1UT51-F1
#
_entry.id   AF-A0A7Y1UT51-F1
#
_cell.length_a   1.000
_cell.length_b   1.000
_cell.length_c   1.000
_cell.angle_alpha   90.00
_cell.angle_beta   90.00
_cell.angle_gamma   90.00
#
_symmetry.space_group_name_H-M   'P 1'
#
loop_
_entity.id
_entity.type
_entity.pdbx_description
1 polymer ?
#
loop_
_entity_poly.entity_id
_entity_poly.type
_entity_poly.pdbx_seq_one_letter_code
_entity_poly.pdbx_strand_id
1 'polypeptide(L)'
;MIELSGQGVVIRTMQATGTWALDSFHPGLRDSAPEQFDAFLENMLILSQHVAEAAADRCIGSVDVNAILSGPDYRQPVSPEHSNDGSHPSEEGSRVIAEALRTLGYESKIGDC
;
A
#
# COMPACT_ATOMS: atom_id res chain seq x y z
N MET A 1 27.56 -6.36 13.27
CA MET A 1 27.08 -6.42 11.88
C MET A 1 26.02 -7.50 11.87
N ILE A 2 24.74 -7.14 11.73
CA ILE A 2 23.64 -8.12 11.76
C ILE A 2 23.31 -8.40 10.29
N GLU A 3 23.67 -9.60 9.83
CA GLU A 3 23.16 -10.15 8.57
C GLU A 3 21.68 -10.49 8.76
N LEU A 4 20.79 -9.73 8.11
CA LEU A 4 19.39 -10.13 7.96
C LEU A 4 19.31 -11.11 6.77
N SER A 5 19.79 -12.34 6.99
CA SER A 5 19.61 -13.43 6.04
C SER A 5 18.16 -13.95 6.11
N GLY A 6 17.30 -13.42 5.23
CA GLY A 6 16.08 -14.13 4.81
C GLY A 6 14.84 -14.06 5.73
N GLN A 7 14.66 -13.01 6.53
CA GLN A 7 13.34 -12.75 7.12
C GLN A 7 12.40 -12.22 6.03
N GLY A 8 11.28 -12.92 5.79
CA GLY A 8 10.30 -12.54 4.79
C GLY A 8 9.77 -11.11 5.03
N VAL A 9 9.27 -10.49 3.98
CA VAL A 9 8.56 -9.20 4.05
C VAL A 9 7.12 -9.45 3.71
N VAL A 10 6.22 -8.94 4.54
CA VAL A 10 4.85 -8.76 4.12
C VAL A 10 4.74 -7.36 3.54
N ILE A 11 4.64 -7.27 2.21
CA ILE A 11 4.26 -6.04 1.56
C ILE A 11 2.79 -5.80 1.92
N ARG A 12 2.56 -4.84 2.81
CA ARG A 12 1.23 -4.36 3.13
C ARG A 12 0.93 -3.29 2.12
N THR A 13 0.34 -3.71 1.02
CA THR A 13 -0.63 -2.83 0.42
C THR A 13 -1.78 -2.80 1.45
N MET A 14 -2.24 -1.62 1.89
CA MET A 14 -3.70 -1.50 1.91
C MET A 14 -4.06 -1.98 0.52
N GLN A 15 -4.65 -3.18 0.39
CA GLN A 15 -4.95 -3.79 -0.90
C GLN A 15 -5.34 -2.66 -1.84
N ALA A 16 -4.75 -2.63 -3.03
CA ALA A 16 -4.88 -1.72 -4.17
C ALA A 16 -6.31 -1.16 -4.45
N THR A 17 -7.07 -0.78 -3.43
CA THR A 17 -8.52 -0.78 -3.38
C THR A 17 -9.14 0.04 -2.24
N GLY A 18 -8.39 0.38 -1.19
CA GLY A 18 -8.98 0.86 0.06
C GLY A 18 -9.61 2.26 0.06
N THR A 19 -9.39 3.07 -0.96
CA THR A 19 -9.98 4.42 -1.08
C THR A 19 -10.37 4.70 -2.52
N TRP A 20 -9.47 4.44 -3.48
CA TRP A 20 -9.67 4.92 -4.85
C TRP A 20 -10.08 3.85 -5.85
N ALA A 21 -9.91 2.54 -5.58
CA ALA A 21 -10.67 1.55 -6.35
C ALA A 21 -12.16 1.62 -6.03
N LEU A 22 -12.54 2.01 -4.81
CA LEU A 22 -13.96 2.16 -4.50
C LEU A 22 -14.58 3.28 -5.35
N ASP A 23 -13.88 4.39 -5.56
CA ASP A 23 -14.34 5.47 -6.45
C ASP A 23 -14.20 5.08 -7.95
N SER A 24 -13.19 4.29 -8.32
CA SER A 24 -13.07 3.77 -9.70
C SER A 24 -14.10 2.70 -10.04
N PHE A 25 -14.50 1.85 -9.09
CA PHE A 25 -15.56 0.83 -9.23
C PHE A 25 -16.95 1.41 -9.00
N HIS A 26 -17.06 2.45 -8.16
CA HIS A 26 -18.30 3.14 -7.83
C HIS A 26 -18.10 4.67 -7.88
N PRO A 27 -18.05 5.26 -9.09
CA PRO A 27 -17.85 6.70 -9.26
C PRO A 27 -18.88 7.51 -8.49
N GLY A 28 -18.43 8.42 -7.61
CA GLY A 28 -19.30 9.30 -6.85
C GLY A 28 -19.88 8.66 -5.59
N LEU A 29 -19.37 7.49 -5.17
CA LEU A 29 -19.76 6.88 -3.89
C LEU A 29 -19.41 7.79 -2.71
N ARG A 30 -18.28 8.49 -2.80
CA ARG A 30 -17.86 9.48 -1.79
C ARG A 30 -18.93 10.54 -1.52
N ASP A 31 -19.61 11.00 -2.57
CA ASP A 31 -20.61 12.06 -2.48
C ASP A 31 -22.02 11.51 -2.21
N SER A 32 -22.35 10.35 -2.80
CA SER A 32 -23.68 9.75 -2.70
C SER A 32 -23.91 8.91 -1.44
N ALA A 33 -22.83 8.43 -0.80
CA ALA A 33 -22.86 7.57 0.37
C ALA A 33 -21.62 7.80 1.27
N PRO A 34 -21.44 9.02 1.81
CA PRO A 34 -20.22 9.42 2.51
C PRO A 34 -19.92 8.56 3.76
N GLU A 35 -20.94 8.15 4.50
CA GLU A 35 -20.78 7.30 5.69
C GLU A 35 -20.28 5.89 5.32
N GLN A 36 -20.76 5.33 4.22
CA GLN A 36 -20.33 4.04 3.71
C GLN A 36 -18.90 4.11 3.17
N PHE A 37 -18.56 5.22 2.52
CA PHE A 37 -17.19 5.49 2.07
C PHE A 37 -16.23 5.57 3.26
N ASP A 38 -16.55 6.37 4.29
CA ASP A 38 -15.74 6.49 5.50
C ASP A 38 -15.60 5.15 6.24
N ALA A 39 -16.69 4.38 6.38
CA ALA A 39 -16.65 3.06 7.01
C ALA A 39 -15.78 2.05 6.24
N PHE A 40 -15.76 2.14 4.90
CA PHE A 40 -14.84 1.34 4.09
C PHE A 40 -13.39 1.72 4.37
N LEU A 41 -13.07 3.02 4.42
CA LEU A 41 -11.71 3.49 4.71
C LEU A 41 -11.25 3.00 6.09
N GLU A 42 -12.10 3.11 7.09
CA GLU A 42 -11.81 2.69 8.45
C GLU A 42 -11.53 1.18 8.54
N ASN A 43 -12.35 0.35 7.87
CA ASN A 43 -12.12 -1.09 7.82
C ASN A 43 -10.78 -1.45 7.15
N MET A 44 -10.40 -0.72 6.09
CA MET A 44 -9.14 -0.96 5.39
C MET A 44 -7.92 -0.62 6.25
N LEU A 45 -8.02 0.41 7.10
CA LEU A 45 -6.98 0.74 8.07
C LEU A 45 -6.85 -0.31 9.16
N ILE A 46 -7.98 -0.77 9.70
CA ILE A 46 -8.00 -1.83 10.72
C ILE A 46 -7.32 -3.08 10.17
N LEU A 47 -7.65 -3.48 8.93
CA LEU A 47 -7.00 -4.60 8.26
C LEU A 47 -5.50 -4.37 8.09
N SER A 48 -5.08 -3.18 7.62
CA SER A 48 -3.66 -2.84 7.44
C SER A 48 -2.87 -2.89 8.74
N GLN A 49 -3.44 -2.38 9.83
CA GLN A 49 -2.85 -2.41 11.17
C GLN A 49 -2.73 -3.84 11.68
N HIS A 50 -3.78 -4.65 11.52
CA HIS A 50 -3.76 -6.05 11.93
C HIS A 50 -2.66 -6.86 11.22
N VAL A 51 -2.43 -6.63 9.92
CA VAL A 51 -1.33 -7.27 9.20
C VAL A 51 0.04 -6.80 9.71
N ALA A 52 0.16 -5.53 10.12
CA ALA A 52 1.40 -5.00 10.70
C ALA A 52 1.75 -5.70 12.01
N GLU A 53 0.75 -5.82 12.90
CA GLU A 53 0.86 -6.48 14.20
C GLU A 53 1.21 -7.96 14.01
N ALA A 54 0.47 -8.66 13.14
CA ALA A 54 0.73 -10.06 12.86
C ALA A 54 2.12 -10.33 12.25
N ALA A 55 2.65 -9.39 11.45
CA ALA A 55 4.01 -9.46 10.94
C ALA A 55 5.04 -9.22 12.07
N ALA A 56 4.82 -8.20 12.90
CA ALA A 56 5.67 -7.89 14.03
C ALA A 56 5.79 -9.05 15.04
N ASP A 57 4.67 -9.70 15.37
CA ASP A 57 4.61 -10.88 16.25
C ASP A 57 5.46 -12.06 15.75
N ARG A 58 5.76 -12.08 14.44
CA ARG A 58 6.56 -13.12 13.78
C ARG A 58 7.96 -12.64 13.41
N CYS A 59 8.36 -11.45 13.86
CA CYS A 59 9.63 -10.80 13.48
C CYS A 59 9.77 -10.68 11.95
N ILE A 60 8.67 -10.40 11.26
CA ILE A 60 8.60 -10.20 9.82
C ILE A 60 8.52 -8.70 9.55
N GLY A 61 9.39 -8.20 8.68
CA GLY A 61 9.33 -6.80 8.24
C GLY A 61 8.03 -6.53 7.48
N SER A 62 7.44 -5.35 7.67
CA SER A 62 6.27 -4.95 6.90
C SER A 62 6.41 -3.53 6.38
N VAL A 63 5.96 -3.30 5.15
CA VAL A 63 6.06 -2.02 4.45
C VAL A 63 4.66 -1.60 4.01
N ASP A 64 4.27 -0.38 4.35
CA ASP A 64 3.01 0.23 3.90
C ASP A 64 3.24 0.96 2.57
N VAL A 65 2.79 0.34 1.49
CA VAL A 65 2.94 0.89 0.14
C VAL A 65 1.98 2.06 -0.11
N ASN A 66 0.84 2.10 0.57
CA ASN A 66 -0.07 3.25 0.43
C ASN A 66 0.58 4.50 1.03
N ALA A 67 1.19 4.37 2.22
CA ALA A 67 1.94 5.46 2.83
C ALA A 67 3.09 5.99 1.95
N ILE A 68 3.71 5.12 1.14
CA ILE A 68 4.75 5.50 0.18
C ILE A 68 4.19 6.37 -0.96
N LEU A 69 3.02 6.03 -1.49
CA LEU A 69 2.44 6.73 -2.66
C LEU A 69 1.59 7.95 -2.31
N SER A 70 0.88 7.93 -1.18
CA SER A 70 -0.11 8.94 -0.77
C SER A 70 0.36 9.79 0.42
N GLY A 71 1.48 9.42 1.04
CA GLY A 71 1.88 9.97 2.34
C GLY A 71 1.08 9.37 3.51
N PRO A 72 1.27 9.91 4.73
CA PRO A 72 0.71 9.31 5.95
C PRO A 72 -0.81 9.47 6.09
N ASP A 73 -1.42 10.37 5.31
CA ASP A 73 -2.87 10.56 5.30
C ASP A 73 -3.51 9.67 4.22
N TYR A 74 -3.97 8.51 4.66
CA TYR A 74 -4.67 7.53 3.83
C TYR A 74 -5.94 8.07 3.17
N ARG A 75 -6.48 9.21 3.60
CA ARG A 75 -7.66 9.85 2.97
C ARG A 75 -7.28 10.66 1.72
N GLN A 76 -6.00 10.95 1.52
CA GLN A 76 -5.56 11.68 0.33
C GLN A 76 -5.61 10.77 -0.90
N PRO A 77 -6.00 11.31 -2.06
CA PRO A 77 -5.83 10.61 -3.32
C PRO A 77 -4.35 10.41 -3.64
N VAL A 78 -3.99 9.24 -4.16
CA VAL A 78 -2.68 9.10 -4.82
C VAL A 78 -2.63 10.01 -6.03
N SER A 79 -1.48 10.64 -6.20
CA SER A 79 -1.20 11.44 -7.38
C SER A 79 -1.49 10.62 -8.65
N PRO A 80 -2.21 11.18 -9.64
CA PRO A 80 -2.44 10.51 -10.92
C PRO A 80 -1.16 10.07 -11.65
N GLU A 81 -0.01 10.66 -11.31
CA GLU A 81 1.28 10.24 -11.85
C GLU A 81 1.73 8.85 -11.33
N HIS A 82 1.27 8.45 -10.14
CA HIS A 82 1.66 7.22 -9.44
C HIS A 82 0.61 6.10 -9.56
N SER A 83 -0.53 6.32 -10.20
CA SER A 83 -1.59 5.32 -10.35
C SER A 83 -2.30 5.40 -11.70
N ASN A 84 -2.65 4.25 -12.27
CA ASN A 84 -3.39 4.16 -13.54
C ASN A 84 -4.88 4.42 -13.37
N ASP A 85 -5.45 3.99 -12.25
CA ASP A 85 -6.90 3.90 -12.02
C ASP A 85 -7.26 4.09 -10.54
N GLY A 86 -6.38 4.71 -9.75
CA GLY A 86 -6.55 4.84 -8.31
C GLY A 86 -6.46 3.51 -7.55
N SER A 87 -6.09 2.42 -8.20
CA SER A 87 -6.06 1.10 -7.60
C SER A 87 -4.67 0.50 -7.79
N HIS A 88 -4.26 0.45 -9.05
CA HIS A 88 -3.03 -0.13 -9.51
C HIS A 88 -1.97 0.98 -9.69
N PRO A 89 -0.75 0.76 -9.19
CA PRO A 89 0.35 1.69 -9.45
C PRO A 89 0.59 1.85 -10.95
N SER A 90 0.93 3.06 -11.37
CA SER A 90 1.48 3.31 -12.70
C SER A 90 2.90 2.75 -12.80
N GLU A 91 3.54 2.87 -13.96
CA GLU A 91 4.97 2.58 -14.10
C GLU A 91 5.81 3.40 -13.11
N GLU A 92 5.52 4.71 -13.01
CA GLU A 92 6.20 5.62 -12.10
C GLU A 92 5.90 5.27 -10.63
N GLY A 93 4.64 4.96 -10.29
CA GLY A 93 4.29 4.49 -8.95
C GLY A 93 5.03 3.21 -8.57
N SER A 94 5.18 2.27 -9.51
CA SER A 94 5.97 1.06 -9.32
C SER A 94 7.45 1.36 -9.10
N ARG A 95 8.00 2.37 -9.80
CA ARG A 95 9.38 2.84 -9.62
C ARG A 95 9.61 3.42 -8.23
N VAL A 96 8.71 4.27 -7.75
CA VAL A 96 8.76 4.86 -6.39
C VAL A 96 8.70 3.78 -5.32
N ILE A 97 7.82 2.79 -5.47
CA ILE A 97 7.75 1.64 -4.56
C ILE A 97 9.06 0.86 -4.56
N ALA A 98 9.60 0.54 -5.73
CA ALA A 98 10.83 -0.23 -5.86
C ALA A 98 12.03 0.52 -5.22
N GLU A 99 12.11 1.83 -5.40
CA GLU A 99 13.15 2.68 -4.79
C GLU A 99 13.03 2.67 -3.25
N ALA A 100 11.83 2.86 -2.71
CA ALA A 100 11.58 2.80 -1.27
C ALA A 100 11.95 1.42 -0.67
N LEU A 101 11.59 0.33 -1.35
CA LEU A 101 11.95 -1.03 -0.93
C LEU A 101 13.47 -1.25 -0.94
N ARG A 102 14.19 -0.74 -1.95
CA ARG A 102 15.66 -0.80 -1.99
C ARG A 102 16.31 -0.04 -0.85
N THR A 103 15.81 1.15 -0.49
CA THR A 103 16.30 1.90 0.68
C THR A 103 16.15 1.12 1.99
N LEU A 104 15.12 0.28 2.08
CA LEU A 104 14.89 -0.61 3.23
C LEU A 104 15.75 -1.90 3.19
N GLY A 105 16.62 -2.05 2.19
CA GLY A 105 17.50 -3.21 2.03
C GLY A 105 16.88 -4.37 1.26
N TYR A 106 15.74 -4.17 0.59
CA TYR A 106 15.12 -5.20 -0.23
C TYR A 106 15.59 -5.09 -1.69
N GLU A 107 16.33 -6.10 -2.13
CA GLU A 107 16.72 -6.24 -3.52
C GLU A 107 15.71 -7.08 -4.29
N SER A 108 15.52 -6.75 -5.57
CA SER A 108 14.75 -7.56 -6.49
C SER A 108 15.42 -8.93 -6.62
N LYS A 109 14.65 -10.01 -6.38
CA LYS A 109 15.09 -11.38 -6.70
C LYS A 109 14.76 -11.79 -8.14
N ILE A 110 14.36 -10.84 -8.99
CA ILE A 110 14.19 -11.11 -10.42
C ILE A 110 15.58 -11.44 -10.97
N GLY A 111 15.86 -12.73 -11.13
CA GLY A 111 17.06 -13.19 -11.81
C GLY A 111 17.06 -12.69 -13.26
N ASP A 112 18.26 -12.54 -13.83
CA ASP A 112 18.47 -12.10 -15.21
C ASP A 112 17.49 -12.83 -16.16
N CYS A 113 16.55 -12.08 -16.72
CA CYS A 113 15.62 -12.54 -17.74
C CYS A 113 16.18 -12.23 -19.12
#